data_AF-A0A7V2S4E0-F1
#
_entry.id   AF-A0A7V2S4E0-F1
#
_cell.length_a   1.000
_cell.length_b   1.000
_cell.length_c   1.000
_cell.angle_alpha   90.00
_cell.angle_beta   90.00
_cell.angle_gamma   90.00
#
_symmetry.space_group_name_H-M   'P 1'
#
loop_
_entity.id
_entity.type
_entity.pdbx_description
1 polymer ?
#
loop_
_entity_poly.entity_id
_entity_poly.type
_entity_poly.pdbx_seq_one_letter_code
_entity_poly.pdbx_strand_id
1 'polypeptide(L)' 'MITEQLTHPHSIVVVGGSNDINKPGGKVLKNLLDGGFDGDLYVMNPKEEEVQGVK' A
#
# COMPACT_ATOMS: atom_id res chain seq x y z
N MET A 1 24.45 3.02 6.90
CA MET A 1 23.93 1.82 6.23
C MET A 1 22.41 1.91 6.27
N ILE A 2 21.72 1.70 5.15
CA ILE A 2 20.25 1.72 5.11
C ILE A 2 19.76 0.33 5.55
N THR A 3 18.64 0.28 6.27
CA THR A 3 18.07 -0.98 6.73
C THR A 3 17.40 -1.71 5.56
N GLU A 4 17.64 -3.01 5.40
CA GLU A 4 17.13 -3.81 4.27
C GLU A 4 15.61 -3.78 4.17
N GLN A 5 14.90 -3.73 5.30
CA GLN A 5 13.45 -3.68 5.37
C GLN A 5 12.85 -2.41 4.75
N LEU A 6 13.66 -1.37 4.53
CA LEU A 6 13.21 -0.16 3.83
C LEU A 6 13.29 -0.31 2.31
N THR A 7 14.31 -1.00 1.81
CA THR A 7 14.58 -1.13 0.36
C THR A 7 14.07 -2.45 -0.23
N HIS A 8 13.97 -3.50 0.58
CA HIS A 8 13.53 -4.85 0.22
C HIS A 8 12.56 -5.42 1.29
N PRO A 9 11.42 -4.77 1.56
CA PRO A 9 10.46 -5.27 2.53
C PRO A 9 9.81 -6.57 2.04
N HIS A 10 9.60 -7.52 2.96
CA HIS A 10 8.76 -8.70 2.70
C HIS A 10 7.27 -8.38 2.68
N SER A 11 6.85 -7.33 3.40
CA SER A 11 5.45 -6.92 3.49
C SER A 11 5.32 -5.42 3.76
N ILE A 12 4.26 -4.80 3.25
CA ILE A 12 3.91 -3.38 3.47
C ILE A 12 2.44 -3.27 3.87
N VAL A 13 2.13 -2.42 4.85
CA VAL A 13 0.75 -1.96 5.11
C VAL A 13 0.63 -0.47 4.78
N VAL A 14 -0.37 -0.11 3.98
CA VAL A 14 -0.70 1.29 3.69
C VAL A 14 -1.80 1.75 4.65
N VAL A 15 -1.41 2.44 5.72
CA VAL A 15 -2.36 3.07 6.65
C VAL A 15 -2.94 4.33 6.01
N GLY A 16 -4.27 4.39 5.88
CA GLY A 16 -4.97 5.49 5.21
C GLY A 16 -5.08 5.33 3.70
N GLY A 17 -4.96 4.10 3.17
CA GLY A 17 -5.24 3.81 1.76
C GLY A 17 -6.67 4.22 1.39
N SER A 18 -6.90 4.63 0.13
CA SER A 18 -8.22 5.05 -0.35
C SER A 18 -8.48 4.61 -1.78
N ASN A 19 -9.75 4.37 -2.11
CA ASN A 19 -10.20 4.13 -3.49
C ASN A 19 -10.08 5.40 -4.37
N ASP A 20 -9.99 6.57 -3.74
CA ASP A 20 -9.69 7.83 -4.42
C ASP A 20 -8.17 7.99 -4.61
N ILE A 21 -7.70 7.78 -5.83
CA ILE A 21 -6.28 7.86 -6.20
C ILE A 21 -5.72 9.30 -6.18
N ASN A 22 -6.57 10.32 -6.00
CA ASN A 22 -6.10 11.70 -5.84
C ASN A 22 -5.66 11.98 -4.39
N LYS A 23 -6.06 11.14 -3.44
CA LYS A 23 -5.58 11.23 -2.05
C LYS A 23 -4.20 10.59 -1.94
N PRO A 24 -3.30 11.11 -1.08
CA PRO A 24 -1.96 10.55 -0.92
C PRO A 24 -1.95 9.04 -0.64
N GLY A 25 -2.77 8.55 0.29
CA GLY A 25 -2.83 7.12 0.60
C GLY A 25 -3.37 6.27 -0.56
N GLY A 26 -4.33 6.80 -1.34
CA GLY A 26 -4.80 6.14 -2.55
C GLY A 26 -3.73 6.09 -3.64
N LYS A 27 -2.97 7.17 -3.82
CA LYS A 27 -1.88 7.23 -4.80
C LYS A 27 -0.72 6.30 -4.44
N VAL A 28 -0.33 6.24 -3.17
CA VAL A 28 0.74 5.34 -2.68
C VAL A 28 0.37 3.89 -2.92
N LEU A 29 -0.84 3.48 -2.53
CA LEU A 29 -1.31 2.10 -2.77
C LEU A 29 -1.33 1.76 -4.26
N LYS A 30 -1.84 2.68 -5.09
CA LYS A 30 -1.86 2.50 -6.55
C LYS A 30 -0.46 2.32 -7.13
N ASN A 31 0.52 3.11 -6.66
CA ASN A 31 1.90 3.00 -7.12
C ASN A 31 2.55 1.66 -6.71
N LEU A 32 2.24 1.12 -5.52
CA LEU A 32 2.73 -0.19 -5.09
C LEU A 32 2.15 -1.32 -5.94
N LEU A 33 0.85 -1.24 -6.26
CA LEU A 33 0.17 -2.19 -7.15
C LEU A 33 0.70 -2.11 -8.59
N ASP A 34 0.78 -0.91 -9.16
CA ASP A 34 1.25 -0.70 -10.53
C ASP A 34 2.74 -0.98 -10.71
N GLY A 35 3.52 -0.75 -9.64
CA GLY A 35 4.93 -1.10 -9.59
C GLY A 35 5.19 -2.59 -9.45
N GLY A 36 4.15 -3.40 -9.22
CA GLY A 36 4.25 -4.85 -9.11
C GLY A 36 5.03 -5.29 -7.86
N PHE A 37 4.80 -4.63 -6.72
CA PHE A 37 5.36 -5.08 -5.45
C PHE A 37 5.00 -6.55 -5.22
N ASP A 38 6.02 -7.39 -5.02
CA ASP A 38 5.93 -8.85 -5.02
C ASP A 38 5.79 -9.44 -3.61
N GLY A 39 5.97 -8.61 -2.58
CA GLY A 39 5.69 -8.96 -1.19
C GLY A 39 4.22 -8.82 -0.81
N ASP A 40 3.93 -9.13 0.45
CA ASP A 40 2.55 -9.06 0.97
C ASP A 40 2.12 -7.59 1.15
N LEU A 41 1.03 -7.20 0.49
CA LEU A 41 0.49 -5.86 0.55
C LEU A 41 -0.85 -5.85 1.30
N TYR A 42 -0.96 -4.97 2.29
CA TYR A 42 -2.15 -4.77 3.11
C TYR A 42 -2.57 -3.30 3.09
N VAL A 43 -3.83 -3.04 3.44
CA VAL A 43 -4.36 -1.68 3.57
C VAL A 43 -5.16 -1.53 4.85
N MET A 44 -5.13 -0.34 5.45
CA MET A 44 -6.03 0.01 6.55
C MET A 44 -6.82 1.27 6.21
N ASN A 45 -8.14 1.16 6.25
CA ASN A 45 -9.06 2.27 6.13
C ASN A 45 -10.19 2.14 7.17
N PRO A 46 -10.55 3.20 7.92
CA PRO A 46 -11.61 3.11 8.91
C PRO A 46 -13.02 2.87 8.35
N LYS A 47 -13.22 3.11 7.05
CA LYS A 47 -14.54 3.14 6.39
C LYS A 47 -14.72 2.03 5.35
N GLU A 48 -13.62 1.46 4.87
CA GLU A 48 -13.60 0.52 3.74
C GLU A 48 -12.89 -0.76 4.21
N GLU A 49 -13.49 -1.92 3.99
CA GLU A 49 -12.87 -3.22 4.25
C GLU A 49 -11.94 -3.68 3.12
N GLU A 50 -12.06 -3.06 1.94
CA GLU A 50 -11.24 -3.32 0.77
C GLU A 50 -10.97 -2.01 0.01
N VAL A 51 -9.71 -1.82 -0.40
CA VAL A 51 -9.27 -0.63 -1.12
C VAL A 51 -8.43 -1.04 -2.33
N GLN A 52 -8.85 -0.65 -3.53
CA GLN A 52 -8.17 -0.97 -4.79
C GLN A 52 -7.87 -2.47 -4.97
N GLY A 53 -8.73 -3.35 -4.43
CA GLY A 53 -8.56 -4.80 -4.50
C GLY A 53 -7.71 -5.41 -3.38
N VAL A 54 -7.25 -4.60 -2.42
CA VAL A 54 -6.41 -5.02 -1.29
C VAL A 54 -7.21 -4.94 0.02
N LYS A 55 -6.97 -5.89 0.92
CA LYS A 55 -7.58 -5.95 2.26
C LYS A 55 -6.67 -5.42 3.36
#